data_AF-A0A1H8K2B9-F1
#
_entry.id   AF-A0A1H8K2B9-F1
#
_cell.length_a   1.000
_cell.length_b   1.000
_cell.length_c   1.000
_cell.angle_alpha   90.00
_cell.angle_beta   90.00
_cell.angle_gamma   90.00
#
_symmetry.space_group_name_H-M   'P 1'
#
loop_
_entity.id
_entity.type
_entity.pdbx_description
1 polymer ?
#
loop_
_entity_poly.entity_id
_entity_poly.type
_entity_poly.pdbx_seq_one_letter_code
_entity_poly.pdbx_strand_id
1 'polypeptide(L)'
;MALIIGTIAIINAVGLVMIVWAFRTSLRVVGEATWWFVVGFALLSFILILRGLYWDVALPLARAYAPGAAAAWSELVSGRMFNVVFSGLMMLSIYCALKCRQALIPAHERADWPWWKAWMHPTKIRFW
;
A
#
# COMPACT_ATOMS: atom_id res chain seq x y z
N MET A 1 21.00 13.97 -9.04
CA MET A 1 19.62 13.99 -8.49
C MET A 1 18.82 12.76 -8.90
N ALA A 2 18.59 12.50 -10.20
CA ALA A 2 17.84 11.33 -10.69
C ALA A 2 18.38 9.97 -10.20
N LEU A 3 19.71 9.83 -10.13
CA LEU A 3 20.36 8.59 -9.67
C LEU A 3 20.12 8.30 -8.18
N ILE A 4 20.02 9.35 -7.36
CA ILE A 4 19.74 9.24 -5.91
C ILE A 4 18.28 8.83 -5.70
N ILE A 5 17.36 9.47 -6.41
CA ILE A 5 15.92 9.15 -6.36
C ILE A 5 15.66 7.71 -6.80
N GLY A 6 16.25 7.28 -7.91
CA GLY A 6 16.16 5.89 -8.39
C GLY A 6 16.70 4.88 -7.38
N THR A 7 17.82 5.19 -6.72
CA THR A 7 18.42 4.33 -5.70
C THR A 7 17.53 4.20 -4.46
N ILE A 8 16.95 5.31 -3.97
CA ILE A 8 16.01 5.30 -2.84
C ILE A 8 14.76 4.46 -3.17
N ALA A 9 14.24 4.56 -4.39
CA ALA A 9 13.09 3.78 -4.81
C ALA A 9 13.37 2.26 -4.83
N ILE A 10 14.56 1.86 -5.29
CA ILE A 10 15.01 0.46 -5.27
C ILE A 10 15.16 -0.04 -3.83
N ILE A 11 15.79 0.75 -2.95
CA ILE A 11 15.95 0.40 -1.53
C ILE A 11 14.59 0.22 -0.86
N ASN A 12 13.63 1.11 -1.11
CA ASN A 12 12.28 1.00 -0.57
C ASN A 12 11.55 -0.26 -1.09
N ALA A 13 11.67 -0.59 -2.37
CA ALA A 13 11.08 -1.79 -2.94
C ALA A 13 11.67 -3.08 -2.35
N VAL A 14 13.00 -3.15 -2.23
CA VAL A 14 13.68 -4.31 -1.63
C VAL A 14 13.36 -4.41 -0.13
N GLY A 15 13.41 -3.30 0.59
CA GLY A 15 13.04 -3.23 2.01
C GLY A 15 11.61 -3.71 2.24
N LEU A 16 10.67 -3.36 1.36
CA LEU A 16 9.30 -3.83 1.44
C LEU A 16 9.19 -5.35 1.28
N VAL A 17 9.84 -5.92 0.26
CA VAL A 17 9.84 -7.37 0.02
C VAL A 17 10.42 -8.11 1.24
N MET A 18 11.48 -7.57 1.83
CA MET A 18 12.07 -8.12 3.05
C MET A 18 11.13 -8.04 4.25
N ILE A 19 10.40 -6.94 4.43
CA ILE A 19 9.41 -6.79 5.53
C ILE A 19 8.25 -7.77 5.35
N VAL A 20 7.69 -7.88 4.15
CA VAL A 20 6.62 -8.85 3.82
C VAL A 20 7.10 -10.28 4.09
N TRP A 21 8.32 -10.60 3.67
CA TRP A 21 8.93 -11.89 3.93
C TRP A 21 9.16 -12.16 5.42
N ALA A 22 9.60 -11.16 6.20
CA ALA A 22 9.80 -11.29 7.63
C ALA A 22 8.46 -11.60 8.35
N PHE A 23 7.40 -10.88 8.01
CA PHE A 23 6.06 -11.06 8.59
C PHE A 23 5.39 -12.38 8.21
N ARG A 24 5.88 -13.11 7.20
CA ARG A 24 5.38 -14.46 6.88
C ARG A 24 5.49 -15.41 8.07
N THR A 25 6.48 -15.20 8.94
CA THR A 25 6.70 -16.03 10.13
C THR A 25 5.61 -15.76 11.18
N SER A 26 5.17 -14.51 11.31
CA SER A 26 4.07 -14.10 12.19
C SER A 26 2.71 -14.64 11.76
N LEU A 27 2.52 -14.98 10.47
CA LEU A 27 1.30 -15.65 9.98
C LEU A 27 1.01 -16.96 10.72
N ARG A 28 2.06 -17.66 11.18
CA ARG A 28 1.92 -18.92 11.93
C ARG A 28 1.42 -18.72 13.36
N VAL A 29 1.56 -17.51 13.91
CA VAL A 29 1.30 -17.23 15.34
C VAL A 29 -0.04 -16.52 15.52
N VAL A 30 -0.38 -15.58 14.64
CA VAL A 30 -1.55 -14.69 14.79
C VAL A 30 -2.61 -14.92 13.69
N GLY A 31 -2.32 -15.80 12.72
CA GLY A 31 -3.29 -16.32 11.76
C GLY A 31 -3.85 -15.26 10.80
N GLU A 32 -5.17 -15.21 10.67
CA GLU A 32 -5.89 -14.42 9.67
C GLU A 32 -5.63 -12.91 9.76
N ALA A 33 -5.48 -12.36 10.98
CA ALA A 33 -5.24 -10.92 11.16
C ALA A 33 -3.90 -10.47 10.57
N THR A 34 -2.84 -11.27 10.75
CA THR A 34 -1.53 -10.96 10.19
C THR A 34 -1.51 -11.08 8.67
N TRP A 35 -2.33 -11.96 8.09
CA TRP A 35 -2.46 -12.02 6.63
C TRP A 35 -3.00 -10.71 6.06
N TRP A 36 -4.12 -10.24 6.60
CA TRP A 36 -4.71 -8.97 6.20
C TRP A 36 -3.78 -7.77 6.44
N PHE A 37 -3.01 -7.79 7.52
CA PHE A 37 -1.97 -6.79 7.79
C PHE A 37 -0.87 -6.81 6.73
N VAL A 38 -0.30 -7.98 6.44
CA VAL A 38 0.80 -8.13 5.47
C VAL A 38 0.36 -7.70 4.08
N VAL A 39 -0.83 -8.14 3.63
CA VAL A 39 -1.38 -7.75 2.34
C VAL A 39 -1.67 -6.25 2.29
N GLY A 40 -2.28 -5.69 3.32
CA GLY A 40 -2.55 -4.25 3.40
C GLY A 40 -1.28 -3.40 3.38
N PHE A 41 -0.28 -3.80 4.17
CA PHE A 41 1.01 -3.11 4.24
C PHE A 41 1.80 -3.21 2.94
N ALA A 42 1.80 -4.39 2.30
CA ALA A 42 2.42 -4.60 0.99
C ALA A 42 1.75 -3.71 -0.05
N LEU A 43 0.42 -3.65 -0.06
CA LEU A 43 -0.34 -2.86 -1.02
C LEU A 43 -0.11 -1.36 -0.81
N LEU A 44 -0.16 -0.87 0.43
CA LEU A 44 0.12 0.52 0.78
C LEU A 44 1.51 0.94 0.31
N SER A 45 2.51 0.12 0.61
CA SER A 45 3.89 0.44 0.28
C SER A 45 4.15 0.34 -1.23
N PHE A 46 3.54 -0.64 -1.90
CA PHE A 46 3.56 -0.73 -3.36
C PHE A 46 2.98 0.54 -4.01
N ILE A 47 1.85 1.06 -3.49
CA ILE A 47 1.26 2.32 -3.96
C ILE A 47 2.24 3.48 -3.83
N LEU A 48 2.88 3.63 -2.66
CA LEU A 48 3.82 4.71 -2.40
C LEU A 48 5.06 4.63 -3.33
N ILE A 49 5.61 3.43 -3.50
CA ILE A 49 6.76 3.19 -4.37
C ILE A 49 6.40 3.44 -5.83
N LEU A 50 5.29 2.89 -6.32
CA LEU A 50 4.88 3.02 -7.71
C LEU A 50 4.54 4.48 -8.05
N ARG A 51 3.92 5.20 -7.12
CA ARG A 51 3.67 6.64 -7.24
C ARG A 51 4.98 7.42 -7.32
N GLY A 52 5.93 7.15 -6.43
CA GLY A 52 7.25 7.79 -6.45
C GLY A 52 8.02 7.49 -7.74
N LEU A 53 8.06 6.22 -8.16
CA LEU A 53 8.69 5.81 -9.42
C LEU A 53 8.08 6.52 -10.62
N TYR A 54 6.75 6.64 -10.67
CA TYR A 54 6.08 7.31 -11.77
C TYR A 54 6.44 8.81 -11.84
N TRP A 55 6.24 9.53 -10.73
CA TRP A 55 6.39 10.99 -10.72
C TRP A 55 7.84 11.46 -10.65
N ASP A 56 8.69 10.75 -9.91
CA ASP A 56 10.05 11.22 -9.59
C ASP A 56 11.11 10.60 -10.50
N VAL A 57 10.80 9.52 -11.23
CA VAL A 57 11.75 8.82 -12.11
C VAL A 57 11.25 8.72 -13.54
N ALA A 58 10.12 8.05 -13.77
CA ALA A 58 9.64 7.75 -15.12
C ALA A 58 9.26 9.01 -15.92
N LEU A 59 8.48 9.93 -15.33
CA LEU A 59 8.07 11.15 -16.01
C LEU A 59 9.24 12.11 -16.30
N PRO A 60 10.19 12.36 -15.37
CA PRO A 60 11.39 13.15 -15.68
C PRO A 60 12.27 12.51 -16.76
N LEU A 61 12.47 11.19 -16.74
CA LEU A 61 13.23 10.49 -17.79
C LEU A 61 12.53 10.60 -19.15
N ALA A 62 11.21 10.41 -19.19
CA ALA A 62 10.44 10.56 -20.42
C ALA A 62 10.56 12.00 -20.98
N ARG A 63 10.50 13.02 -20.12
CA ARG A 63 10.69 14.42 -20.53
C ARG A 63 12.10 14.70 -21.07
N ALA A 64 13.12 14.04 -20.52
CA ALA A 64 14.51 14.22 -20.93
C ALA A 64 14.83 13.53 -22.27
N TYR A 65 14.36 12.30 -22.47
CA TYR A 65 14.74 11.48 -23.64
C TYR A 65 13.68 11.44 -24.75
N ALA A 66 12.42 11.74 -24.46
CA ALA A 66 11.32 11.70 -25.42
C ALA A 66 10.24 12.77 -25.11
N PRO A 67 10.58 14.07 -25.24
CA PRO A 67 9.72 15.17 -24.78
C PRO A 67 8.34 15.20 -25.47
N GLY A 68 8.26 14.88 -26.76
CA GLY A 68 6.98 14.82 -27.49
C GLY A 68 6.05 13.70 -26.99
N ALA A 69 6.61 12.52 -26.69
CA ALA A 69 5.83 11.41 -26.12
C ALA A 69 5.40 11.71 -24.68
N ALA A 70 6.25 12.37 -23.88
CA ALA A 70 5.93 12.78 -22.51
C ALA A 70 4.81 13.84 -22.46
N ALA A 71 4.77 14.77 -23.44
CA ALA A 71 3.70 15.74 -23.58
C ALA A 71 2.37 15.07 -23.95
N ALA A 72 2.36 14.22 -24.98
CA ALA A 72 1.17 13.47 -25.39
C ALA A 72 0.63 12.57 -24.26
N TRP A 73 1.53 11.90 -23.52
CA TRP A 73 1.16 11.12 -22.34
C TRP A 73 0.58 11.97 -21.21
N SER A 74 1.16 13.15 -20.94
CA SER A 74 0.65 14.06 -19.91
C SER A 74 -0.72 14.61 -20.26
N GLU A 75 -0.99 14.91 -21.53
CA GLU A 75 -2.32 15.32 -22.01
C GLU A 75 -3.34 14.19 -21.89
N LEU A 76 -2.98 12.98 -22.33
CA LEU A 76 -3.88 11.83 -22.30
C LEU A 76 -4.31 11.45 -20.89
N VAL A 77 -3.37 11.48 -19.94
CA VAL A 77 -3.62 10.97 -18.58
C VAL A 77 -3.97 12.10 -17.59
N SER A 78 -3.63 13.35 -17.92
CA SER A 78 -3.88 14.59 -17.18
C SER A 78 -3.53 14.56 -15.67
N GLY A 79 -2.75 13.57 -15.22
CA GLY A 79 -2.52 13.25 -13.81
C GLY A 79 -3.76 12.73 -13.04
N ARG A 80 -4.97 13.01 -13.52
CA ARG A 80 -6.24 12.67 -12.85
C ARG A 80 -6.51 11.17 -12.85
N MET A 81 -6.21 10.46 -13.94
CA MET A 81 -6.41 9.01 -13.99
C MET A 81 -5.45 8.26 -13.05
N PHE A 82 -4.19 8.70 -12.96
CA PHE A 82 -3.25 8.13 -11.99
C PHE A 82 -3.74 8.33 -10.57
N ASN A 83 -4.24 9.52 -10.24
CA ASN A 83 -4.82 9.76 -8.91
C ASN A 83 -6.01 8.85 -8.63
N VAL A 84 -6.92 8.63 -9.59
CA VAL A 84 -8.05 7.70 -9.42
C VAL A 84 -7.58 6.27 -9.17
N VAL A 85 -6.60 5.78 -9.94
CA VAL A 85 -6.03 4.43 -9.76
C VAL A 85 -5.38 4.30 -8.38
N PHE A 86 -4.54 5.26 -7.98
CA PHE A 86 -3.88 5.24 -6.67
C PHE A 86 -4.87 5.39 -5.51
N SER A 87 -5.92 6.20 -5.67
CA SER A 87 -7.01 6.30 -4.69
C SER A 87 -7.79 4.99 -4.56
N GLY A 88 -8.07 4.29 -5.66
CA GLY A 88 -8.70 2.97 -5.63
C GLY A 88 -7.84 1.91 -4.94
N LEU A 89 -6.54 1.88 -5.24
CA LEU A 89 -5.59 1.02 -4.55
C LEU A 89 -5.48 1.39 -3.05
N MET A 90 -5.52 2.67 -2.69
CA MET A 90 -5.57 3.08 -1.28
C MET A 90 -6.84 2.58 -0.59
N MET A 91 -8.00 2.62 -1.23
CA MET A 91 -9.23 2.05 -0.68
C MET A 91 -9.09 0.55 -0.40
N LEU A 92 -8.41 -0.20 -1.26
CA LEU A 92 -8.11 -1.62 -1.04
C LEU A 92 -7.17 -1.82 0.17
N SER A 93 -6.18 -0.95 0.34
CA SER A 93 -5.32 -0.97 1.54
C SER A 93 -6.13 -0.70 2.81
N ILE A 94 -7.06 0.26 2.78
CA ILE A 94 -7.94 0.57 3.91
C ILE A 94 -8.84 -0.62 4.22
N TYR A 95 -9.40 -1.27 3.19
CA TYR A 95 -10.18 -2.50 3.36
C TYR A 95 -9.37 -3.59 4.07
N CYS A 96 -8.12 -3.83 3.65
CA CYS A 96 -7.25 -4.81 4.29
C CYS A 96 -6.97 -4.45 5.76
N ALA A 97 -6.74 -3.18 6.07
CA ALA A 97 -6.55 -2.72 7.45
C ALA A 97 -7.82 -2.93 8.31
N LEU A 98 -8.99 -2.65 7.76
CA LEU A 98 -10.28 -2.88 8.43
C LEU A 98 -10.57 -4.38 8.64
N LYS A 99 -10.23 -5.23 7.66
CA LYS A 99 -10.32 -6.69 7.79
C LYS A 99 -9.34 -7.24 8.83
N CYS A 100 -8.11 -6.73 8.87
CA CYS A 100 -7.14 -7.03 9.92
C CYS A 100 -7.73 -6.69 11.30
N ARG A 101 -8.27 -5.48 11.45
CA ARG A 101 -8.91 -5.06 12.70
C ARG A 101 -10.09 -5.96 13.07
N GLN A 102 -10.95 -6.31 12.11
CA GLN A 102 -12.08 -7.22 12.33
C GLN A 102 -11.63 -8.62 12.77
N ALA A 103 -10.54 -9.13 12.20
CA ALA A 103 -9.99 -10.44 12.57
C ALA A 103 -9.40 -10.47 14.00
N LEU A 104 -8.97 -9.31 14.51
CA LEU A 104 -8.52 -9.17 15.91
C LEU A 104 -9.67 -9.12 16.93
N ILE A 105 -10.91 -8.89 16.48
CA ILE A 105 -12.10 -8.93 17.36
C ILE A 105 -12.35 -10.39 17.76
N PRO A 106 -12.65 -10.65 19.05
CA PRO A 106 -13.03 -11.98 19.53
C PRO A 106 -14.16 -12.59 18.71
N ALA A 107 -14.08 -13.88 18.41
CA ALA A 107 -15.00 -14.55 17.48
C ALA A 107 -16.48 -14.44 17.87
N HIS A 108 -16.79 -14.39 19.18
CA HIS A 108 -18.15 -14.29 19.70
C HIS A 108 -18.79 -12.91 19.49
N GLU A 109 -18.00 -11.83 19.43
CA GLU A 109 -18.49 -10.47 19.18
C GLU A 109 -18.47 -10.13 17.69
N ARG A 110 -17.66 -10.83 16.88
CA ARG A 110 -17.36 -10.44 15.48
C ARG A 110 -18.58 -10.26 14.59
N ALA A 111 -19.68 -10.97 14.86
CA ALA A 111 -20.93 -10.86 14.09
C ALA A 111 -21.56 -9.46 14.18
N ASP A 112 -21.45 -8.79 15.33
CA ASP A 112 -22.00 -7.46 15.56
C ASP A 112 -21.11 -6.34 14.98
N TRP A 113 -19.89 -6.69 14.57
CA TRP A 113 -18.87 -5.77 14.10
C TRP A 113 -18.53 -6.04 12.63
N PRO A 114 -19.33 -5.51 11.68
CA PRO A 114 -19.00 -5.60 10.27
C PRO A 114 -17.69 -4.84 10.00
N TRP A 115 -16.98 -5.24 8.94
CA TRP A 115 -15.63 -4.75 8.64
C TRP A 115 -15.52 -3.21 8.60
N TRP A 116 -16.55 -2.52 8.10
CA TRP A 116 -16.58 -1.05 8.01
C TRP A 116 -16.78 -0.34 9.36
N LYS A 117 -17.23 -1.05 10.41
CA LYS A 117 -17.32 -0.57 11.81
C LYS A 117 -16.19 -1.08 12.70
N ALA A 118 -15.38 -2.03 12.23
CA ALA A 118 -14.38 -2.71 13.06
C ALA A 118 -13.36 -1.75 13.70
N TRP A 119 -13.10 -0.59 13.07
CA TRP A 119 -12.24 0.45 13.62
C TRP A 119 -12.77 1.09 14.92
N MET A 120 -14.09 1.07 15.15
CA MET A 120 -14.74 1.60 16.35
C MET A 120 -14.80 0.59 17.50
N HIS A 121 -14.40 -0.68 17.27
CA HIS A 121 -14.48 -1.70 18.31
C HIS A 121 -13.61 -1.29 19.51
N PRO A 122 -14.17 -1.22 20.73
CA PRO A 122 -13.45 -0.86 21.94
C PRO A 122 -12.58 -2.03 22.40
N THR A 123 -11.56 -2.38 21.62
CA THR A 123 -10.61 -3.42 22.00
C THR A 123 -9.53 -2.77 22.86
N LYS A 124 -9.22 -3.41 23.99
CA LYS A 124 -8.01 -3.10 24.75
C LYS A 124 -6.82 -3.23 23.80
N ILE A 125 -6.04 -2.18 23.60
CA ILE A 125 -4.71 -2.30 23.01
C ILE A 125 -3.99 -3.31 23.91
N ARG A 126 -3.78 -4.54 23.42
CA ARG A 126 -3.04 -5.56 24.15
C ARG A 126 -1.58 -5.15 24.09
N PHE A 127 -1.18 -4.36 25.08
CA PHE A 127 0.22 -4.22 25.48
C PHE A 127 0.60 -5.58 26.08
N TRP A 128 1.14 -6.46 25.24
CA TRP A 128 1.94 -7.57 25.71
C TRP A 128 3.37 -7.08 25.91
#